data_AF-A0A8H7FBX7-F1
#
_entry.id   AF-A0A8H7FBX7-F1
#
_cell.length_a   1.000
_cell.length_b   1.000
_cell.length_c   1.000
_cell.angle_alpha   90.00
_cell.angle_beta   90.00
_cell.angle_gamma   90.00
#
_symmetry.space_group_name_H-M   'P 1'
#
loop_
_entity.id
_entity.type
_entity.pdbx_description
1 polymer ?
#
loop_
_entity_poly.entity_id
_entity_poly.type
_entity_poly.pdbx_seq_one_letter_code
_entity_poly.pdbx_strand_id
1 'polypeptide(L)'
;MWYIGMPADCWSAGVILYVMLAGCHPFDNEPTPQDSGDSSAHSNLSTGSRDTRLKERIVYGGINFPFHPWNGLSNAKKLILELLIHDHLRRATVNTALNSDWIQSDIQQLRVSYRRRITGST
;
A
#
# COMPACT_ATOMS: atom_id res chain seq x y z
N MET A 1 -16.29 13.32 19.79
CA MET A 1 -15.51 13.63 18.57
C MET A 1 -14.57 12.46 18.37
N TRP A 2 -14.97 11.48 17.55
CA TRP A 2 -14.25 10.20 17.46
C TRP A 2 -13.06 10.35 16.53
N TYR A 3 -11.86 10.25 17.09
CA TYR A 3 -10.60 10.27 16.35
C TYR A 3 -10.43 8.94 15.61
N ILE A 4 -10.47 8.96 14.27
CA ILE A 4 -10.22 7.79 13.41
C ILE A 4 -8.71 7.66 13.11
N GLY A 5 -7.83 8.16 13.98
CA GLY A 5 -6.39 8.11 13.70
C GLY A 5 -5.83 6.70 13.65
N MET A 6 -6.16 5.83 14.61
CA MET A 6 -5.60 4.47 14.61
C MET A 6 -5.95 3.67 13.33
N PRO A 7 -7.22 3.66 12.85
CA PRO A 7 -7.52 3.06 11.55
C PRO A 7 -6.88 3.80 10.38
N ALA A 8 -6.79 5.13 10.41
CA ALA A 8 -6.14 5.91 9.35
C ALA A 8 -4.64 5.60 9.23
N ASP A 9 -3.94 5.44 10.36
CA ASP A 9 -2.54 5.03 10.41
C ASP A 9 -2.37 3.63 9.79
N CYS A 10 -3.27 2.69 10.10
CA CYS A 10 -3.27 1.36 9.49
C CYS A 10 -3.47 1.40 7.96
N TRP A 11 -4.32 2.29 7.46
CA TRP A 11 -4.47 2.51 6.01
C TRP A 11 -3.18 3.02 5.39
N SER A 12 -2.57 4.05 6.01
CA SER A 12 -1.31 4.59 5.53
C SER A 12 -0.19 3.53 5.51
N ALA A 13 -0.15 2.65 6.51
CA ALA A 13 0.77 1.53 6.55
C ALA A 13 0.53 0.53 5.41
N GLY A 14 -0.74 0.26 5.05
CA GLY A 14 -1.09 -0.57 3.89
C GLY A 14 -0.62 0.04 2.57
N VAL A 15 -0.78 1.35 2.39
CA VAL A 15 -0.29 2.07 1.19
C VAL A 15 1.23 2.02 1.12
N ILE A 16 1.93 2.33 2.22
CA ILE A 16 3.39 2.31 2.27
C ILE A 16 3.92 0.90 2.01
N LEU A 17 3.29 -0.13 2.58
CA LEU A 17 3.65 -1.52 2.34
C LEU A 17 3.50 -1.90 0.86
N TYR A 18 2.42 -1.49 0.21
CA TYR A 18 2.25 -1.70 -1.23
C TYR A 18 3.38 -1.05 -2.02
N VAL A 19 3.69 0.22 -1.75
CA VAL A 19 4.75 0.96 -2.45
C VAL A 19 6.12 0.32 -2.23
N MET A 20 6.44 -0.13 -1.01
CA MET A 20 7.72 -0.79 -0.73
C MET A 20 7.91 -2.10 -1.51
N LEU A 21 6.82 -2.83 -1.80
CA LEU A 21 6.88 -4.10 -2.52
C LEU A 21 6.79 -3.92 -4.04
N ALA A 22 5.92 -3.03 -4.52
CA ALA A 22 5.64 -2.86 -5.95
C ALA A 22 6.42 -1.73 -6.62
N GLY A 23 6.90 -0.74 -5.86
CA GLY A 23 7.55 0.46 -6.40
C GLY A 23 6.59 1.48 -7.06
N CYS A 24 5.28 1.24 -7.02
CA CYS A 24 4.24 2.14 -7.52
C CYS A 24 3.11 2.29 -6.48
N HIS A 25 2.23 3.29 -6.64
CA HIS A 25 1.15 3.53 -5.68
C HIS A 25 -0.10 2.70 -6.05
N PRO A 26 -0.82 2.12 -5.05
CA PRO A 26 -1.94 1.20 -5.30
C PRO A 26 -3.13 1.83 -6.03
N PHE A 27 -3.21 3.16 -6.03
CA PHE A 27 -4.28 3.94 -6.69
C PHE A 27 -3.74 4.80 -7.84
N ASP A 28 -2.59 4.47 -8.43
CA ASP A 28 -2.11 5.12 -9.64
C ASP A 28 -3.01 4.82 -10.85
N ASN A 29 -2.88 5.63 -11.90
CA ASN A 29 -3.56 5.34 -13.15
C ASN A 29 -2.89 4.10 -13.76
N GLU A 30 -3.68 3.08 -14.12
CA GLU A 30 -3.23 2.11 -15.12
C GLU A 30 -2.81 2.91 -16.36
N PRO A 31 -1.64 2.65 -16.95
CA PRO A 31 -1.24 3.29 -18.19
C PRO A 31 -2.21 2.83 -19.28
N THR A 32 -3.22 3.64 -19.56
CA THR A 32 -4.06 3.41 -20.73
C THR A 32 -3.17 3.54 -21.96
N PRO A 33 -3.20 2.59 -22.92
CA PRO A 33 -2.39 2.66 -24.15
C PRO A 33 -2.57 3.96 -24.96
N GLN A 34 -3.59 4.77 -24.64
CA GLN A 34 -3.84 6.08 -25.22
C GLN A 34 -2.93 7.20 -24.68
N ASP A 35 -2.20 7.00 -23.58
CA ASP A 35 -1.30 8.01 -23.01
C ASP A 35 0.12 7.95 -23.60
N SER A 36 0.34 7.10 -24.61
CA SER A 36 1.66 6.86 -25.24
C SER A 36 1.89 7.63 -26.55
N GLY A 37 0.98 8.51 -26.96
CA GLY A 37 1.08 9.30 -28.18
C GLY A 37 0.96 10.79 -27.90
N ASP A 38 2.04 11.52 -28.15
CA ASP A 38 2.15 12.99 -28.25
C ASP A 38 2.15 13.80 -26.94
N SER A 39 3.37 14.03 -26.45
CA SER A 39 3.72 15.03 -25.43
C SER A 39 3.69 16.48 -25.94
N SER A 40 2.82 16.85 -26.88
CA SER A 40 2.75 18.24 -27.37
C SER A 40 1.36 18.67 -27.84
N ALA A 41 0.51 19.13 -26.90
CA ALA A 41 -0.42 20.24 -27.14
C ALA A 41 -1.17 20.60 -25.85
N HIS A 42 -0.85 21.78 -25.31
CA HIS A 42 -1.70 22.66 -24.50
C HIS A 42 -2.90 22.04 -23.77
N SER A 43 -2.72 21.63 -22.50
CA SER A 43 -3.83 21.57 -21.54
C SER A 43 -3.51 22.38 -20.29
N ASN A 44 -3.83 23.68 -20.31
CA ASN A 44 -3.95 24.49 -19.08
C ASN A 44 -5.20 24.11 -18.25
N LEU A 45 -5.68 22.86 -18.40
CA LEU A 45 -6.85 22.28 -17.76
C LEU A 45 -6.67 20.76 -17.66
N SER A 46 -5.93 20.24 -16.67
CA SER A 46 -5.95 18.78 -16.40
C SER A 46 -5.45 18.33 -15.03
N THR A 47 -4.75 19.17 -14.26
CA THR A 47 -4.33 18.83 -12.88
C THR A 47 -5.54 18.49 -12.00
N GLY A 48 -6.61 19.29 -12.10
CA GLY A 48 -7.86 19.03 -11.37
C GLY A 48 -8.53 17.71 -11.76
N SER A 49 -8.38 17.26 -13.01
CA SER A 49 -8.95 15.97 -13.47
C SER A 49 -8.18 14.78 -12.92
N ARG A 50 -6.83 14.87 -12.88
CA ARG A 50 -5.97 13.81 -12.34
C ARG A 50 -6.17 13.62 -10.83
N ASP A 51 -6.24 14.72 -10.08
CA ASP A 51 -6.49 14.67 -8.64
C ASP A 51 -7.88 14.13 -8.31
N THR A 52 -8.91 14.51 -9.09
CA THR A 52 -10.27 13.96 -8.93
C THR A 52 -10.29 12.46 -9.16
N ARG A 53 -9.67 11.96 -10.25
CA ARG A 53 -9.60 10.51 -10.52
C ARG A 53 -8.84 9.73 -9.45
N LEU A 54 -7.76 10.31 -8.92
CA LEU A 54 -7.01 9.71 -7.81
C LEU A 54 -7.89 9.61 -6.55
N LYS A 55 -8.58 10.69 -6.19
CA LYS A 55 -9.51 10.70 -5.03
C LYS A 55 -10.64 9.69 -5.22
N GLU A 56 -11.22 9.59 -6.41
CA GLU A 56 -12.23 8.58 -6.73
C GLU A 56 -11.70 7.17 -6.55
N ARG A 57 -10.47 6.87 -6.98
CA ARG A 57 -9.87 5.55 -6.75
C ARG A 57 -9.53 5.26 -5.29
N ILE A 58 -9.15 6.26 -4.51
CA ILE A 58 -8.94 6.08 -3.07
C ILE A 58 -10.25 5.72 -2.37
N VAL A 59 -11.38 6.26 -2.83
CA VAL A 59 -12.70 6.06 -2.19
C VAL A 59 -13.42 4.81 -2.71
N TYR A 60 -13.30 4.52 -4.01
CA TYR A 60 -14.11 3.50 -4.70
C TYR A 60 -13.28 2.46 -5.45
N GLY A 61 -11.98 2.67 -5.62
CA GLY A 61 -11.11 1.82 -6.43
C GLY A 61 -10.72 0.52 -5.72
N GLY A 62 -10.62 -0.55 -6.49
CA GLY A 62 -9.97 -1.78 -6.05
C GLY A 62 -8.45 -1.69 -6.17
N ILE A 63 -7.75 -2.50 -5.39
CA ILE A 63 -6.29 -2.63 -5.49
C ILE A 63 -5.96 -3.67 -6.55
N ASN A 64 -5.09 -3.31 -7.49
CA ASN A 64 -4.56 -4.25 -8.47
C ASN A 64 -3.25 -4.89 -7.98
N PHE A 65 -3.08 -6.17 -8.24
CA PHE A 65 -1.87 -6.93 -7.92
C PHE A 65 -1.35 -7.62 -9.19
N PRO A 66 -0.55 -6.92 -10.02
CA PRO A 66 0.02 -7.48 -11.25
C PRO A 66 0.88 -8.73 -10.98
N PHE A 67 1.15 -9.52 -12.02
CA PHE A 67 1.88 -10.79 -11.87
C PHE A 67 3.25 -10.61 -11.20
N HIS A 68 4.06 -9.66 -11.65
CA HIS A 68 5.27 -9.24 -10.93
C HIS A 68 5.04 -7.88 -10.25
N PRO A 69 5.58 -7.65 -9.03
CA PRO A 69 6.37 -8.56 -8.20
C PRO A 69 5.53 -9.53 -7.36
N TRP A 70 4.21 -9.51 -7.53
CA TRP A 70 3.31 -10.14 -6.56
C TRP A 70 3.14 -11.66 -6.69
N ASN A 71 3.79 -12.29 -7.66
CA ASN A 71 3.87 -13.74 -7.79
C ASN A 71 4.62 -14.31 -6.58
N GLY A 72 3.97 -15.20 -5.82
CA GLY A 72 4.51 -15.79 -4.60
C GLY A 72 4.32 -14.95 -3.32
N LEU A 73 3.78 -13.73 -3.40
CA LEU A 73 3.56 -12.84 -2.24
C LEU A 73 2.11 -12.89 -1.72
N SER A 74 1.49 -14.07 -1.65
CA SER A 74 0.07 -14.24 -1.27
C SER A 74 -0.25 -13.69 0.13
N ASN A 75 0.62 -13.97 1.10
CA ASN A 75 0.45 -13.48 2.48
C ASN A 75 0.59 -11.96 2.57
N ALA A 76 1.48 -11.36 1.77
CA ALA A 76 1.61 -9.91 1.69
C ALA A 76 0.36 -9.26 1.08
N LYS A 77 -0.17 -9.83 -0.02
CA LYS A 77 -1.44 -9.39 -0.64
C LYS A 77 -2.57 -9.39 0.38
N LYS A 78 -2.72 -10.48 1.13
CA LYS A 78 -3.74 -10.63 2.16
C LYS A 78 -3.63 -9.53 3.22
N LEU A 79 -2.43 -9.31 3.76
CA LEU A 79 -2.19 -8.25 4.75
C LEU A 79 -2.54 -6.86 4.20
N ILE A 80 -2.15 -6.54 2.97
CA ILE A 80 -2.47 -5.25 2.33
C ILE A 80 -3.99 -5.09 2.18
N LEU A 81 -4.69 -6.13 1.72
CA LEU A 81 -6.15 -6.11 1.59
C LEU A 81 -6.86 -5.90 2.92
N GLU A 82 -6.34 -6.45 4.02
CA GLU A 82 -6.88 -6.25 5.38
C GLU A 82 -6.62 -4.83 5.92
N LEU A 83 -5.48 -4.21 5.58
CA LEU A 83 -5.12 -2.84 5.95
C LEU A 83 -5.83 -1.77 5.10
N LEU A 84 -6.16 -2.09 3.85
CA LEU A 84 -6.82 -1.19 2.90
C LEU A 84 -8.32 -1.47 2.75
N ILE A 85 -8.95 -1.97 3.82
CA ILE A 85 -10.41 -2.00 3.91
C ILE A 85 -10.94 -0.58 4.06
N HIS A 86 -11.87 -0.20 3.17
CA HIS A 86 -12.47 1.14 3.13
C HIS A 86 -13.26 1.45 4.41
N ASP A 87 -14.05 0.49 4.89
CA ASP A 87 -14.74 0.58 6.17
C ASP A 87 -13.72 0.51 7.33
N HIS A 88 -13.50 1.64 7.99
CA HIS A 88 -12.53 1.78 9.07
C HIS A 88 -12.87 0.93 10.31
N LEU A 89 -14.12 0.49 10.48
CA LEU A 89 -14.53 -0.39 11.59
C LEU A 89 -14.15 -1.85 11.32
N ARG A 90 -13.97 -2.22 10.05
CA ARG A 90 -13.61 -3.57 9.61
C ARG A 90 -12.13 -3.71 9.26
N ARG A 91 -11.42 -2.59 9.14
CA ARG A 91 -9.99 -2.52 8.84
C ARG A 91 -9.16 -3.23 9.91
N ALA A 92 -8.12 -3.92 9.49
CA ALA A 92 -7.17 -4.53 10.41
C ALA A 92 -6.56 -3.49 11.36
N THR A 93 -6.47 -3.87 12.63
CA THR A 93 -5.73 -3.12 13.63
C THR A 93 -4.23 -3.41 13.52
N VAL A 94 -3.39 -2.60 14.17
CA VAL A 94 -1.96 -2.88 14.31
C VAL A 94 -1.72 -4.30 14.88
N ASN A 95 -2.50 -4.71 15.89
CA ASN A 95 -2.36 -6.04 16.47
C ASN A 95 -2.71 -7.14 15.45
N THR A 96 -3.80 -6.98 14.69
CA THR A 96 -4.16 -7.92 13.63
C THR A 96 -3.05 -8.01 12.57
N ALA A 97 -2.54 -6.86 12.12
CA ALA A 97 -1.49 -6.78 11.12
C ALA A 97 -0.20 -7.47 11.59
N LEU A 98 0.26 -7.17 12.81
CA LEU A 98 1.45 -7.77 13.39
C LEU A 98 1.35 -9.30 13.52
N ASN A 99 0.15 -9.85 13.68
CA ASN A 99 -0.09 -11.29 13.75
C ASN A 99 -0.35 -11.95 12.38
N SER A 100 -0.21 -11.21 11.27
CA SER A 100 -0.34 -11.78 9.93
C SER A 100 0.79 -12.77 9.60
N ASP A 101 0.48 -13.79 8.79
CA ASP A 101 1.46 -14.78 8.35
C ASP A 101 2.66 -14.14 7.64
N TRP A 102 2.45 -13.03 6.93
CA TRP A 102 3.51 -12.29 6.26
C TRP A 102 4.53 -11.75 7.26
N ILE A 103 4.07 -11.07 8.33
CA ILE A 103 4.97 -10.52 9.35
C ILE A 103 5.57 -11.63 10.22
N GLN A 104 4.76 -12.62 10.61
CA GLN A 104 5.18 -13.66 11.54
C GLN A 104 6.19 -14.66 10.95
N SER A 105 6.15 -14.89 9.64
CA SER A 105 7.04 -15.86 8.98
C SER A 105 8.53 -15.62 9.27
N ASP A 106 8.96 -14.36 9.21
CA ASP A 106 10.39 -13.99 9.36
C ASP A 106 10.70 -13.26 10.68
N ILE A 107 9.70 -13.02 11.55
CA ILE A 107 9.84 -12.10 12.69
C ILE A 107 10.97 -12.50 13.65
N GLN A 108 11.16 -13.80 13.89
CA GLN A 108 12.19 -14.30 14.81
C GLN A 108 13.59 -14.09 14.23
N GLN A 109 13.76 -14.40 12.94
CA GLN A 109 15.03 -14.20 12.24
C GLN A 109 15.38 -12.71 12.15
N LEU A 110 14.42 -11.85 11.84
CA LEU A 110 14.60 -10.40 11.79
C LEU A 110 14.97 -9.84 13.17
N ARG A 111 14.32 -10.32 14.25
CA ARG A 111 14.65 -9.91 15.63
C ARG A 111 16.08 -10.29 16.03
N VAL A 112 16.51 -11.49 15.69
CA VAL A 112 17.89 -11.94 15.95
C VAL A 112 18.88 -11.08 15.16
N SER A 113 18.61 -10.84 13.88
CA SER A 113 19.46 -10.03 13.00
C SER A 113 19.56 -8.58 13.49
N TYR A 114 18.43 -7.99 13.90
CA TYR A 114 18.39 -6.66 14.49
C TYR A 114 19.19 -6.59 15.78
N ARG A 115 18.98 -7.54 16.71
CA ARG A 115 19.72 -7.61 17.98
C ARG A 115 21.23 -7.69 17.74
N ARG A 116 21.67 -8.55 16.82
CA ARG A 116 23.09 -8.68 16.46
C ARG A 116 23.67 -7.35 15.99
N ARG A 117 22.94 -6.60 15.17
CA ARG A 117 23.40 -5.29 14.65
C ARG A 117 23.56 -4.25 15.75
N ILE A 118 22.62 -4.18 16.69
CA ILE A 118 22.67 -3.18 17.77
C ILE A 118 23.66 -3.53 18.88
N THR A 119 23.87 -4.82 19.19
CA THR A 119 24.80 -5.26 20.26
C THR A 119 26.21 -5.55 19.76
N GLY A 120 26.39 -5.81 18.47
CA GLY A 120 27.69 -6.14 17.87
C GLY A 120 28.52 -4.93 17.42
N SER A 121 28.21 -3.72 17.90
CA SER A 121 28.94 -2.48 17.61
C SER A 121 29.84 -2.01 18.77
N THR A 122 30.24 -2.90 19.67
CA THR A 122 31.23 -2.64 20.74
C THR A 122 32.34 -3.66 20.71
#